data_AF-A0A7S2J0G9-F1
#
_entry.id   AF-A0A7S2J0G9-F1
#
_cell.length_a   1.000
_cell.length_b   1.000
_cell.length_c   1.000
_cell.angle_alpha   90.00
_cell.angle_beta   90.00
_cell.angle_gamma   90.00
#
_symmetry.space_group_name_H-M   'P 1'
#
loop_
_entity.id
_entity.type
_entity.pdbx_description
1 polymer ?
#
loop_
_entity_poly.entity_id
_entity_poly.type
_entity_poly.pdbx_seq_one_letter_code
_entity_poly.pdbx_strand_id
1 'polypeptide(L)'
;VKISQPTPVLSDVRGFLQLQGNTEDTLVSPYTEENFLPRGCVLRNTTWILGCVVYAGDDTKTRLNASASQLKFSNMQVNLNNCVRGLLAVLFGVCAYAVIMVISGAGVDEQDQADTDNLFIRCVIRFLMFCIMFYHVVPM
;
A
#
# COMPACT_ATOMS: atom_id res chain seq x y z
N VAL A 1 -4.41 -39.77 10.74
CA VAL A 1 -5.19 -38.62 11.28
C VAL A 1 -6.04 -38.08 10.15
N LYS A 2 -7.36 -37.96 10.35
CA LYS A 2 -8.25 -37.32 9.36
C LYS A 2 -8.63 -35.94 9.90
N ILE A 3 -8.29 -34.86 9.20
CA ILE A 3 -8.61 -33.49 9.60
C ILE A 3 -9.45 -32.84 8.48
N SER A 4 -10.36 -31.95 8.87
CA SER A 4 -11.12 -31.08 7.96
C SER A 4 -10.20 -30.16 7.13
N GLN A 5 -10.73 -29.60 6.04
CA GLN A 5 -9.99 -28.58 5.28
C GLN A 5 -9.79 -27.29 6.10
N PRO A 6 -8.71 -26.53 5.84
CA PRO A 6 -8.40 -25.34 6.60
C PRO A 6 -9.35 -24.18 6.23
N THR A 7 -10.15 -23.73 7.19
CA THR A 7 -11.03 -22.56 7.09
C THR A 7 -10.42 -21.33 7.79
N PRO A 8 -10.73 -20.09 7.35
CA PRO A 8 -10.22 -18.86 7.99
C PRO A 8 -10.82 -18.59 9.38
N VAL A 9 -11.89 -19.31 9.75
CA VAL A 9 -12.49 -19.29 11.08
C VAL A 9 -11.60 -20.10 12.03
N LEU A 10 -11.10 -19.46 13.10
CA LEU A 10 -10.11 -20.06 13.98
C LEU A 10 -10.68 -21.21 14.83
N SER A 11 -11.95 -21.11 15.25
CA SER A 11 -12.67 -22.09 16.10
C SER A 11 -13.15 -23.34 15.37
N ASP A 12 -13.24 -23.30 14.03
CA ASP A 12 -13.69 -24.46 13.25
C ASP A 12 -12.51 -25.41 12.96
N VAL A 13 -12.12 -26.18 13.98
CA VAL A 13 -11.11 -27.23 13.88
C VAL A 13 -11.77 -28.55 14.23
N ARG A 14 -11.90 -29.45 13.24
CA ARG A 14 -12.50 -30.78 13.45
C ARG A 14 -11.63 -31.87 12.82
N GLY A 15 -11.38 -32.93 13.58
CA GLY A 15 -10.65 -34.09 13.09
C GLY A 15 -10.81 -35.31 13.99
N PHE A 16 -10.31 -36.45 13.51
CA PHE A 16 -10.29 -37.69 14.26
C PHE A 16 -8.88 -38.29 14.25
N LEU A 17 -8.37 -38.59 15.45
CA LEU A 17 -7.16 -39.36 15.68
C LEU A 17 -7.55 -40.83 15.79
N GLN A 18 -7.07 -41.64 14.85
CA GLN A 18 -7.23 -43.10 14.89
C GLN A 18 -5.89 -43.67 15.33
N LEU A 19 -5.84 -44.22 16.54
CA LEU A 19 -4.66 -44.90 17.08
C LEU A 19 -4.93 -46.40 16.96
N GLN A 20 -4.04 -47.11 16.28
CA GLN A 20 -4.12 -48.56 16.17
C GLN A 20 -3.39 -49.19 17.35
N GLY A 21 -4.17 -49.75 18.28
CA GLY A 21 -3.64 -50.53 19.40
C GLY A 21 -3.15 -51.91 18.95
N ASN A 22 -2.38 -52.58 19.81
CA ASN A 22 -1.92 -53.96 19.61
C ASN A 22 -3.06 -54.98 19.82
N THR A 23 -4.13 -54.56 20.48
CA THR A 23 -5.42 -55.27 20.57
C THR A 23 -6.34 -54.63 19.52
N GLU A 24 -7.21 -55.40 18.87
CA GLU A 24 -8.03 -55.04 17.71
C GLU A 24 -8.97 -53.81 17.88
N ASP A 25 -8.91 -53.12 19.02
CA ASP A 25 -9.60 -51.88 19.32
C ASP A 25 -8.90 -50.68 18.68
N THR A 26 -9.54 -50.12 17.66
CA THR A 26 -9.16 -48.81 17.10
C THR A 26 -9.71 -47.71 18.01
N LEU A 27 -8.83 -47.03 18.76
CA LEU A 27 -9.23 -45.88 19.56
C LEU A 27 -9.37 -44.65 18.66
N VAL A 28 -10.59 -44.12 18.58
CA VAL A 28 -10.91 -42.90 17.84
C VAL A 28 -11.13 -41.76 18.83
N SER A 29 -10.17 -40.84 18.92
CA SER A 29 -10.29 -39.64 19.76
C SER A 29 -10.66 -38.44 18.88
N PRO A 30 -11.72 -37.67 19.21
CA PRO A 30 -12.06 -36.45 18.50
C PRO A 30 -11.03 -35.36 18.77
N TYR A 31 -10.69 -34.63 17.74
CA TYR A 31 -9.79 -33.49 17.79
C TYR A 31 -10.59 -32.20 17.61
N THR A 32 -10.55 -31.36 18.64
CA THR A 32 -11.32 -30.10 18.79
C THR A 32 -10.35 -28.92 18.95
N GLU A 33 -10.87 -27.69 18.90
CA GLU A 33 -10.10 -26.43 19.03
C GLU A 33 -9.20 -26.35 20.27
N GLU A 34 -9.60 -26.94 21.40
CA GLU A 34 -8.82 -26.96 22.65
C GLU A 34 -7.48 -27.71 22.51
N ASN A 35 -7.41 -28.65 21.56
CA ASN A 35 -6.21 -29.46 21.30
C ASN A 35 -5.35 -28.87 20.16
N PHE A 36 -5.73 -27.73 19.59
CA PHE A 36 -5.04 -27.09 18.47
C PHE A 36 -4.23 -25.89 18.93
N LEU A 37 -2.95 -25.86 18.54
CA LEU A 37 -2.07 -24.71 18.75
C LEU A 37 -1.85 -23.96 17.43
N PRO A 38 -2.40 -22.75 17.26
CA PRO A 38 -2.13 -21.95 16.07
C PRO A 38 -0.68 -21.44 16.03
N ARG A 39 -0.19 -21.18 14.81
CA ARG A 39 1.10 -20.52 14.59
C ARG A 39 1.07 -19.13 15.22
N GLY A 40 2.03 -18.84 16.09
CA GLY A 40 2.17 -17.56 16.79
C GLY A 40 1.71 -17.56 18.26
N CYS A 41 1.16 -18.67 18.75
CA CYS A 41 0.88 -18.84 20.17
C CYS A 41 2.17 -19.05 20.97
N VAL A 42 2.23 -18.45 22.17
CA VAL A 42 3.33 -18.61 23.11
C VAL A 42 2.88 -19.51 24.24
N LEU A 43 3.56 -20.65 24.41
CA LEU A 43 3.33 -21.54 25.54
C LEU A 43 3.74 -20.84 26.85
N ARG A 44 2.86 -20.88 27.84
CA ARG A 44 3.13 -20.38 29.19
C ARG A 44 2.85 -21.49 30.19
N ASN A 45 3.55 -21.46 31.32
CA ASN A 45 3.32 -22.38 32.43
C ASN A 45 3.53 -23.88 32.10
N THR A 46 4.37 -24.19 31.10
CA THR A 46 4.72 -25.56 30.69
C THR A 46 6.17 -25.60 30.19
N THR A 47 6.92 -26.66 30.51
CA THR A 47 8.35 -26.78 30.17
C THR A 47 8.58 -27.26 28.74
N TRP A 48 7.79 -28.23 28.27
CA TRP A 48 7.80 -28.72 26.90
C TRP A 48 6.47 -29.41 26.56
N ILE A 49 6.18 -29.50 25.27
CA ILE A 49 5.05 -30.28 24.74
C ILE A 49 5.50 -31.09 23.53
N LEU A 50 4.85 -32.23 23.31
CA LEU A 50 4.93 -32.99 22.07
C LEU A 50 3.67 -32.68 21.25
N GLY A 51 3.85 -32.28 20.00
CA GLY A 51 2.76 -31.98 19.08
C GLY A 51 3.05 -32.51 17.68
N CYS A 52 2.00 -32.80 16.92
CA CYS A 52 2.09 -33.17 15.52
C CYS A 52 1.67 -31.98 14.64
N VAL A 53 2.43 -31.69 13.59
CA VAL A 53 2.12 -30.60 12.67
C VAL A 53 1.01 -31.05 11.72
N VAL A 54 -0.17 -30.43 11.86
CA VAL A 54 -1.36 -30.73 11.04
C VAL A 54 -1.48 -29.81 9.83
N TYR A 55 -1.15 -28.52 9.98
CA TYR A 55 -1.16 -27.53 8.91
C TYR A 55 0.20 -26.82 8.84
N ALA A 56 0.73 -26.66 7.63
CA ALA A 56 2.02 -26.02 7.39
C ALA A 56 1.90 -24.91 6.33
N GLY A 57 2.68 -23.83 6.48
CA GLY A 57 2.79 -22.77 5.47
C GLY A 57 1.49 -22.01 5.18
N ASP A 58 1.11 -21.98 3.90
CA ASP A 58 -0.09 -21.34 3.32
C ASP A 58 -1.39 -21.83 3.96
N ASP A 59 -1.44 -23.10 4.37
CA ASP A 59 -2.65 -23.75 4.86
C ASP A 59 -2.89 -23.53 6.37
N THR A 60 -1.99 -22.79 7.04
CA THR A 60 -2.19 -22.46 8.46
C THR A 60 -3.35 -21.49 8.62
N LYS A 61 -4.26 -21.78 9.56
CA LYS A 61 -5.41 -20.90 9.88
C LYS A 61 -4.98 -19.45 10.16
N THR A 62 -3.82 -19.24 10.80
CA THR A 62 -3.24 -17.91 11.02
C THR A 62 -2.94 -17.17 9.71
N ARG A 63 -2.45 -17.88 8.69
CA ARG A 63 -2.15 -17.29 7.38
C ARG A 63 -3.40 -17.04 6.55
N LEU A 64 -4.41 -17.90 6.68
CA LEU A 64 -5.74 -17.66 6.09
C LEU A 64 -6.48 -16.49 6.74
N ASN A 65 -6.24 -16.25 8.03
CA ASN A 65 -6.76 -15.08 8.74
C ASN A 65 -5.91 -13.82 8.52
N ALA A 66 -4.65 -13.96 8.12
CA ALA A 66 -3.80 -12.83 7.78
C ALA A 66 -4.36 -12.14 6.52
N SER A 67 -4.75 -10.88 6.65
CA SER A 67 -5.08 -10.06 5.49
C SER A 67 -3.90 -10.07 4.52
N ALA A 68 -4.19 -10.35 3.25
CA ALA A 68 -3.19 -10.33 2.20
C ALA A 68 -2.39 -9.03 2.28
N SER A 69 -1.07 -9.13 2.10
CA SER A 69 -0.17 -7.98 2.14
C SER A 69 -0.57 -7.02 1.01
N GLN A 70 -1.45 -6.07 1.34
CA GLN A 70 -1.78 -4.98 0.45
C GLN A 70 -0.58 -4.03 0.48
N LEU A 71 -0.02 -3.77 -0.70
CA LEU A 71 1.02 -2.78 -0.90
C LEU A 71 0.52 -1.46 -0.29
N LYS A 72 1.14 -1.05 0.81
CA LYS A 72 0.85 0.22 1.48
C LYS A 72 1.42 1.34 0.62
N PHE A 73 0.68 1.76 -0.39
CA PHE A 73 0.95 3.01 -1.06
C PHE A 73 0.71 4.13 -0.04
N SER A 74 1.79 4.81 0.38
CA SER A 74 1.69 5.91 1.32
C SER A 74 0.80 7.01 0.73
N ASN A 75 -0.04 7.64 1.55
CA ASN A 75 -0.82 8.82 1.17
C ASN A 75 0.04 9.92 0.50
N MET A 76 1.36 9.91 0.73
CA MET A 76 2.33 10.76 0.04
C MET A 76 2.31 10.62 -1.49
N GLN A 77 2.07 9.43 -2.04
CA GLN A 77 2.01 9.24 -3.49
C GLN A 77 0.78 9.91 -4.11
N VAL A 78 -0.33 9.94 -3.39
CA VAL A 78 -1.54 10.66 -3.80
C VAL A 78 -1.29 12.17 -3.79
N ASN A 79 -0.58 12.67 -2.78
CA ASN A 79 -0.23 14.09 -2.68
C ASN A 79 0.74 14.52 -3.80
N LEU A 80 1.74 13.68 -4.12
CA LEU A 80 2.64 13.91 -5.27
C LEU A 80 1.88 13.99 -6.59
N ASN A 81 0.96 13.04 -6.84
CA ASN A 81 0.12 13.08 -8.04
C ASN A 81 -0.77 14.34 -8.09
N ASN A 82 -1.22 14.84 -6.93
CA ASN A 82 -1.98 16.09 -6.85
C ASN A 82 -1.12 17.32 -7.15
N CYS A 83 0.13 17.35 -6.66
CA CYS A 83 1.08 18.43 -6.94
C CYS A 83 1.42 18.51 -8.43
N VAL A 84 1.70 17.38 -9.09
CA VAL A 84 1.95 17.31 -10.54
C VAL A 84 0.76 17.86 -11.35
N ARG A 85 -0.47 17.53 -10.93
CA ARG A 85 -1.69 18.07 -11.57
C ARG A 85 -1.82 19.59 -11.42
N GLY A 86 -1.47 20.11 -10.24
CA GLY A 86 -1.43 21.56 -9.99
C GLY A 86 -0.41 22.28 -10.86
N LEU A 87 0.80 21.74 -10.98
CA LEU A 87 1.86 22.30 -11.83
C LEU A 87 1.44 22.35 -13.31
N LEU A 88 0.80 21.29 -13.82
CA LEU A 88 0.31 21.25 -15.20
C LEU A 88 -0.78 22.31 -15.46
N ALA A 89 -1.71 22.49 -14.52
CA ALA A 89 -2.78 23.49 -14.64
C ALA A 89 -2.24 24.92 -14.65
N VAL A 90 -1.29 25.24 -13.78
CA VAL A 90 -0.64 26.56 -13.76
C VAL A 90 0.14 26.81 -15.04
N LEU A 91 0.91 25.83 -15.52
CA LEU A 91 1.67 25.95 -16.76
C LEU A 91 0.74 26.32 -17.93
N PHE A 92 -0.41 25.66 -18.04
CA PHE A 92 -1.41 25.97 -19.06
C PHE A 92 -1.96 27.40 -18.91
N GLY A 93 -2.24 27.84 -17.67
CA GLY A 93 -2.70 29.20 -17.38
C GLY A 93 -1.70 30.28 -17.76
N VAL A 94 -0.41 30.07 -17.51
CA VAL A 94 0.66 31.02 -17.87
C VAL A 94 0.85 31.09 -19.39
N CYS A 95 0.82 29.95 -20.09
CA CYS A 95 0.86 29.93 -21.55
C CYS A 95 -0.33 30.67 -22.15
N ALA A 96 -1.54 30.44 -21.64
CA ALA A 96 -2.74 31.16 -22.08
C ALA A 96 -2.62 32.67 -21.80
N TYR A 97 -2.16 33.07 -20.62
CA TYR A 97 -1.96 34.48 -20.26
C TYR A 97 -0.93 35.16 -21.18
N ALA A 98 0.20 34.51 -21.46
CA ALA A 98 1.22 35.03 -22.36
C ALA A 98 0.66 35.25 -23.77
N VAL A 99 -0.12 34.30 -24.30
CA VAL A 99 -0.76 34.42 -25.61
C VAL A 99 -1.78 35.55 -25.63
N ILE A 100 -2.61 35.69 -24.58
CA ILE A 100 -3.59 36.78 -24.49
C ILE A 100 -2.90 38.14 -24.44
N MET A 101 -1.83 38.28 -23.66
CA MET A 101 -1.08 39.54 -23.54
C MET A 101 -0.45 39.96 -24.88
N VAL A 102 0.11 39.00 -25.62
CA VAL A 102 0.67 39.23 -26.96
C VAL A 102 -0.43 39.66 -27.95
N ILE A 103 -1.61 39.04 -27.90
CA ILE A 103 -2.73 39.36 -28.80
C ILE A 103 -3.35 40.72 -28.48
N SER A 104 -3.47 41.08 -27.20
CA SER A 104 -4.12 42.33 -26.79
C SER A 104 -3.30 43.60 -27.08
N GLY A 105 -2.02 43.48 -27.43
CA GLY A 105 -1.15 44.62 -27.79
C GLY A 105 -1.00 45.71 -26.72
N ALA A 106 -1.58 45.51 -25.53
CA ALA A 106 -1.80 46.54 -24.51
C ALA A 106 -0.75 46.53 -23.40
N GLY A 107 0.43 45.95 -23.64
CA GLY A 107 1.47 45.80 -22.62
C GLY A 107 2.88 45.67 -23.17
N VAL A 108 3.14 46.22 -24.36
CA VAL A 108 4.51 46.51 -24.79
C VAL A 108 4.90 47.80 -24.10
N ASP A 109 5.31 47.72 -22.82
CA ASP A 109 6.06 48.81 -22.22
C ASP A 109 7.33 49.02 -23.07
N GLU A 110 7.68 50.29 -23.30
CA GLU A 110 8.75 50.79 -24.19
C GLU A 110 10.18 50.27 -23.86
N GLN A 111 10.32 49.38 -22.87
CA GLN A 111 11.54 48.63 -22.55
C GLN A 111 11.61 47.25 -23.24
N ASP A 112 10.56 46.84 -23.96
CA ASP A 112 10.40 45.49 -24.59
C ASP A 112 10.75 45.45 -26.10
N GLN A 113 11.18 46.57 -26.69
CA GLN A 113 11.43 46.69 -28.14
C GLN A 113 12.82 46.21 -28.60
N ALA A 114 13.74 45.90 -27.68
CA ALA A 114 15.12 45.52 -28.02
C ALA A 114 15.39 44.00 -28.10
N ASP A 115 14.46 43.13 -27.71
CA ASP A 115 14.70 41.68 -27.74
C ASP A 115 13.40 40.89 -27.94
N THR A 116 12.87 40.96 -29.17
CA THR A 116 11.75 40.13 -29.64
C THR A 116 12.16 38.66 -29.81
N ASP A 117 13.45 38.34 -29.69
CA ASP A 117 14.00 37.03 -30.06
C ASP A 117 13.85 35.98 -28.96
N ASN A 118 13.41 36.39 -27.76
CA ASN A 118 13.49 35.56 -26.55
C ASN A 118 12.17 35.49 -25.75
N LEU A 119 11.02 35.50 -26.45
CA LEU A 119 9.70 35.23 -25.85
C LEU A 119 9.70 33.94 -25.02
N PHE A 120 10.33 32.89 -25.55
CA PHE A 120 10.48 31.61 -24.88
C PHE A 120 11.24 31.74 -23.56
N ILE A 121 12.35 32.47 -23.56
CA ILE A 121 13.17 32.69 -22.36
C ILE A 121 12.38 33.45 -21.29
N ARG A 122 11.58 34.45 -21.66
CA ARG A 122 10.71 35.16 -20.71
C ARG A 122 9.66 34.27 -20.07
N CYS A 123 9.04 33.38 -20.84
CA CYS A 123 8.10 32.38 -20.32
C CYS A 123 8.79 31.41 -19.36
N VAL A 124 9.99 30.94 -19.72
CA VAL A 124 10.78 30.02 -18.88
C VAL A 124 11.24 30.69 -17.58
N ILE A 125 11.68 31.95 -17.61
CA ILE A 125 12.09 32.69 -16.40
C ILE A 125 10.88 32.90 -15.47
N ARG A 126 9.71 33.28 -15.99
CA ARG A 126 8.49 33.41 -15.17
C ARG A 126 8.03 32.06 -14.59
N PHE A 127 8.15 30.98 -15.35
CA PHE A 127 7.89 29.62 -14.88
C PHE A 127 8.85 29.23 -13.75
N LEU A 128 10.15 29.48 -13.92
CA LEU A 128 11.18 29.18 -12.92
C LEU A 128 10.95 29.98 -11.61
N MET A 129 10.62 31.27 -11.71
CA MET A 129 10.31 32.12 -10.55
C MET A 129 9.09 31.60 -9.76
N PHE A 130 8.03 31.16 -10.45
CA PHE A 130 6.86 30.58 -9.80
C PHE A 130 7.18 29.25 -9.12
N CYS A 131 7.94 28.37 -9.78
CA CYS A 131 8.40 27.12 -9.18
C CYS A 131 9.24 27.36 -7.91
N ILE A 132 10.12 28.36 -7.92
CA ILE A 132 10.93 28.74 -6.74
C ILE A 132 10.04 29.25 -5.61
N MET A 133 9.04 30.09 -5.91
CA MET A 133 8.09 30.59 -4.90
C MET A 133 7.24 29.45 -4.31
N PHE A 134 6.77 28.51 -5.12
CA PHE A 134 5.99 27.35 -4.66
C PHE A 134 6.82 26.34 -3.87
N TYR A 135 8.09 26.17 -4.23
CA TYR A 135 9.03 25.37 -3.44
C TYR A 135 9.26 25.96 -2.05
N HIS A 136 9.26 27.29 -1.94
CA HIS A 136 9.37 27.96 -0.64
C HIS A 136 8.05 27.98 0.16
N VAL A 137 6.90 27.87 -0.52
CA VAL A 137 5.56 27.82 0.09
C VAL A 137 5.13 26.41 0.49
N VAL A 138 5.70 25.36 -0.10
CA VAL A 138 5.58 23.98 0.36
C VAL A 138 6.82 23.67 1.21
N PRO A 139 6.78 23.91 2.53
CA PRO A 139 7.92 23.59 3.36
C PRO A 139 7.99 22.05 3.43
N MET A 140 9.07 21.50 2.90
CA MET A 140 9.59 20.22 3.37
C MET A 140 10.33 20.44 4.68
#